data_AF-A0A679BCL6-F1
#
_entry.id   AF-A0A679BCL6-F1
#
_cell.length_a   1.000
_cell.length_b   1.000
_cell.length_c   1.000
_cell.angle_alpha   90.00
_cell.angle_beta   90.00
_cell.angle_gamma   90.00
#
_symmetry.space_group_name_H-M   'P 1'
#
loop_
_entity.id
_entity.type
_entity.pdbx_description
1 polymer ?
#
loop_
_entity_poly.entity_id
_entity_poly.type
_entity_poly.pdbx_seq_one_letter_code
_entity_poly.pdbx_strand_id
1 'polypeptide(L)'
;MAATKTYFRSSEKTQSVLPPRSKKPQAPSPEPHWLTPSPIAQEQQKEADVTTADAPSQILADMFTFDIGQFLDDEDKEPISTAKPSILEELKNRLSDIINRLEASIETLVENCGPIRSRIQEIQDQLLEELMEILTPTMFLEQYHFKLHKAKERITERQEREGLKLAVSASKAQVNADKSKLDELVAEPIALKKKLEELHRFEADLLLRLEATREEIKEVEVKIAVAPKTIEDQTSKLKASAKHLATLSKALKPIPGSTADDAQAIEDIDQIRHKAIAAIQSFIN
;
A
#
# COMPACT_ATOMS: atom_id res chain seq x y z
N MET A 1 6.77 43.77 9.01
CA MET A 1 5.86 43.37 10.10
C MET A 1 4.43 43.59 9.64
N ALA A 2 3.53 42.71 10.07
CA ALA A 2 2.08 42.66 9.84
C ALA A 2 1.62 42.24 8.42
N ALA A 3 1.31 40.95 8.34
CA ALA A 3 0.54 40.30 7.29
C ALA A 3 -0.96 40.36 7.64
N THR A 4 -1.82 40.48 6.63
CA THR A 4 -3.25 40.10 6.74
C THR A 4 -3.68 39.41 5.45
N LYS A 5 -3.74 38.09 5.52
CA LYS A 5 -4.49 37.19 4.63
C LYS A 5 -5.87 36.96 5.25
N THR A 6 -6.77 36.39 4.43
CA THR A 6 -8.05 35.69 4.73
C THR A 6 -9.34 36.47 4.44
N TYR A 7 -10.44 35.88 3.94
CA TYR A 7 -10.74 34.51 3.49
C TYR A 7 -11.86 34.57 2.42
N PHE A 8 -11.79 33.62 1.49
CA PHE A 8 -12.77 33.28 0.46
C PHE A 8 -13.98 32.54 1.10
N ARG A 9 -15.23 32.84 0.67
CA ARG A 9 -16.45 32.14 1.13
C ARG A 9 -17.06 31.34 -0.03
N SER A 10 -17.40 30.09 0.29
CA SER A 10 -17.94 29.05 -0.60
C SER A 10 -19.47 28.99 -0.58
N SER A 11 -20.05 28.49 -1.69
CA SER A 11 -21.36 27.83 -1.78
C SER A 11 -21.27 26.82 -2.94
N GLU A 12 -21.26 25.51 -2.66
CA GLU A 12 -22.41 24.57 -2.78
C GLU A 12 -23.08 24.56 -4.17
N LYS A 13 -23.52 23.47 -4.81
CA LYS A 13 -23.52 22.01 -4.60
C LYS A 13 -24.38 21.48 -5.77
N THR A 14 -23.91 20.56 -6.60
CA THR A 14 -24.85 19.67 -7.32
C THR A 14 -24.23 18.32 -7.66
N GLN A 15 -24.94 17.28 -7.23
CA GLN A 15 -24.70 15.87 -7.48
C GLN A 15 -24.88 15.53 -8.96
N SER A 16 -24.09 14.58 -9.48
CA SER A 16 -24.52 13.72 -10.59
C SER A 16 -23.92 12.34 -10.45
N VAL A 17 -24.81 11.37 -10.30
CA VAL A 17 -24.58 9.93 -10.17
C VAL A 17 -24.34 9.33 -11.56
N LEU A 18 -23.33 8.47 -11.72
CA LEU A 18 -23.22 7.55 -12.86
C LEU A 18 -22.72 6.16 -12.40
N PRO A 19 -23.11 5.07 -13.10
CA PRO A 19 -23.15 3.69 -12.58
C PRO A 19 -21.87 2.88 -12.83
N PRO A 20 -21.71 1.67 -12.24
CA PRO A 20 -20.51 0.85 -12.38
C PRO A 20 -20.45 0.19 -13.77
N ARG A 21 -19.28 0.27 -14.41
CA ARG A 21 -19.03 -0.35 -15.73
C ARG A 21 -18.60 -1.80 -15.57
N SER A 22 -19.42 -2.70 -16.10
CA SER A 22 -19.25 -4.15 -16.15
C SER A 22 -17.97 -4.58 -16.87
N LYS A 23 -17.33 -5.63 -16.34
CA LYS A 23 -16.24 -6.38 -16.95
C LYS A 23 -16.74 -7.08 -18.23
N LYS A 24 -16.00 -6.95 -19.33
CA LYS A 24 -16.14 -7.80 -20.53
C LYS A 24 -14.85 -8.59 -20.73
N PRO A 25 -14.90 -9.91 -20.97
CA PRO A 25 -13.74 -10.69 -21.40
C PRO A 25 -13.52 -10.50 -22.91
N GLN A 26 -12.27 -10.28 -23.32
CA GLN A 26 -11.90 -10.20 -24.73
C GLN A 26 -11.20 -11.49 -25.14
N ALA A 27 -11.80 -12.21 -26.09
CA ALA A 27 -11.27 -13.40 -26.74
C ALA A 27 -10.28 -13.02 -27.86
N PRO A 28 -9.35 -13.92 -28.25
CA PRO A 28 -8.27 -13.62 -29.18
C PRO A 28 -8.68 -13.86 -30.64
N SER A 29 -8.06 -13.13 -31.56
CA SER A 29 -8.13 -13.36 -33.01
C SER A 29 -6.85 -12.84 -33.69
N PRO A 30 -6.52 -13.29 -34.92
CA PRO A 30 -5.27 -14.00 -35.17
C PRO A 30 -4.39 -13.36 -36.27
N GLU A 31 -3.20 -13.95 -36.40
CA GLU A 31 -2.43 -14.14 -37.66
C GLU A 31 -1.70 -12.91 -38.26
N PRO A 32 -0.79 -13.08 -39.25
CA PRO A 32 0.27 -14.09 -39.47
C PRO A 32 1.69 -13.46 -39.70
N HIS A 33 2.63 -14.30 -40.16
CA HIS A 33 3.68 -14.07 -41.17
C HIS A 33 5.20 -13.95 -40.86
N TRP A 34 5.90 -14.81 -41.61
CA TRP A 34 7.19 -14.71 -42.31
C TRP A 34 8.53 -14.76 -41.54
N LEU A 35 9.27 -15.79 -41.94
CA LEU A 35 10.66 -16.14 -41.72
C LEU A 35 11.61 -15.11 -42.35
N THR A 36 12.69 -14.74 -41.64
CA THR A 36 14.00 -14.34 -42.21
C THR A 36 15.06 -14.29 -41.08
N PRO A 37 16.38 -14.18 -41.37
CA PRO A 37 17.32 -15.28 -41.24
C PRO A 37 18.41 -15.07 -40.16
N SER A 38 19.26 -16.10 -40.05
CA SER A 38 20.40 -16.34 -39.16
C SER A 38 21.36 -15.17 -38.85
N PRO A 39 22.00 -15.18 -37.66
CA PRO A 39 23.29 -14.55 -37.43
C PRO A 39 24.45 -15.57 -37.46
N ILE A 40 25.27 -15.43 -38.50
CA ILE A 40 26.75 -15.38 -38.53
C ILE A 40 27.50 -16.29 -37.54
N ALA A 41 28.12 -17.32 -38.12
CA ALA A 41 29.20 -18.11 -37.56
C ALA A 41 30.50 -17.29 -37.47
N GLN A 42 31.23 -17.48 -36.37
CA GLN A 42 32.61 -17.06 -36.21
C GLN A 42 33.50 -18.19 -36.73
N GLU A 43 34.22 -17.93 -37.82
CA GLU A 43 35.19 -18.85 -38.40
C GLU A 43 36.60 -18.41 -37.99
N GLN A 44 37.19 -19.22 -37.12
CA GLN A 44 38.59 -19.17 -36.74
C GLN A 44 39.23 -20.40 -37.36
N GLN A 45 39.80 -20.29 -38.56
CA GLN A 45 40.74 -21.27 -39.06
C GLN A 45 41.88 -20.60 -39.82
N LYS A 46 43.06 -21.00 -39.39
CA LYS A 46 44.39 -20.61 -39.80
C LYS A 46 44.90 -21.74 -40.68
N GLU A 47 45.11 -21.51 -41.96
CA GLU A 47 46.22 -22.13 -42.69
C GLU A 47 46.43 -21.42 -44.04
N ALA A 48 47.60 -20.81 -44.16
CA ALA A 48 48.13 -20.32 -45.41
C ALA A 48 48.92 -21.48 -46.04
N ASP A 49 48.52 -21.91 -47.22
CA ASP A 49 49.32 -22.74 -48.10
C ASP A 49 49.32 -22.10 -49.50
N VAL A 50 50.50 -21.55 -49.83
CA VAL A 50 51.21 -21.73 -51.10
C VAL A 50 50.43 -21.43 -52.40
N THR A 51 50.83 -20.33 -53.04
CA THR A 51 51.29 -20.22 -54.45
C THR A 51 50.74 -18.94 -55.07
N THR A 52 51.49 -17.84 -54.95
CA THR A 52 52.41 -17.32 -55.99
C THR A 52 51.67 -16.48 -57.02
N ALA A 53 52.01 -15.20 -57.01
CA ALA A 53 51.79 -14.27 -58.09
C ALA A 53 52.51 -14.75 -59.36
N ASP A 54 51.79 -14.88 -60.46
CA ASP A 54 52.23 -14.45 -61.80
C ASP A 54 51.02 -14.56 -62.73
N ALA A 55 50.59 -13.44 -63.31
CA ALA A 55 50.87 -13.07 -64.70
C ALA A 55 50.09 -13.92 -65.73
N PRO A 56 49.42 -13.29 -66.71
CA PRO A 56 48.38 -13.86 -67.60
C PRO A 56 48.76 -15.09 -68.46
N SER A 57 49.96 -15.64 -68.31
CA SER A 57 50.49 -16.77 -69.07
C SER A 57 49.89 -18.13 -68.68
N GLN A 58 49.37 -18.32 -67.46
CA GLN A 58 48.79 -19.61 -67.04
C GLN A 58 47.46 -19.95 -67.75
N ILE A 59 46.66 -18.95 -68.12
CA ILE A 59 45.34 -19.17 -68.74
C ILE A 59 45.47 -19.71 -70.18
N LEU A 60 46.55 -19.33 -70.88
CA LEU A 60 46.87 -19.85 -72.22
C LEU A 60 47.44 -21.28 -72.19
N ALA A 61 48.16 -21.65 -71.13
CA ALA A 61 48.75 -22.97 -70.96
C ALA A 61 47.70 -24.07 -70.68
N ASP A 62 46.58 -23.74 -70.05
CA ASP A 62 45.49 -24.68 -69.73
C ASP A 62 44.51 -24.93 -70.90
N MET A 63 44.58 -24.13 -71.97
CA MET A 63 43.74 -24.30 -73.17
C MET A 63 44.26 -25.36 -74.14
N PHE A 64 45.52 -25.79 -74.01
CA PHE A 64 46.17 -26.74 -74.90
C PHE A 64 46.84 -27.86 -74.11
N THR A 65 46.66 -29.11 -74.53
CA THR A 65 47.23 -30.29 -73.87
C THR A 65 48.74 -30.47 -74.09
N PHE A 66 49.40 -29.49 -74.72
CA PHE A 66 50.84 -29.48 -74.99
C PHE A 66 51.41 -28.11 -74.65
N ASP A 67 52.69 -28.08 -74.26
CA ASP A 67 53.38 -26.85 -73.83
C ASP A 67 53.66 -25.92 -75.02
N ILE A 68 52.80 -24.91 -75.19
CA ILE A 68 52.91 -23.88 -76.24
C ILE A 68 54.12 -22.97 -76.03
N GLY A 69 54.67 -22.90 -74.82
CA GLY A 69 55.81 -22.05 -74.49
C GLY A 69 57.09 -22.41 -75.23
N GLN A 70 57.17 -23.61 -75.83
CA GLN A 70 58.35 -24.09 -76.57
C GLN A 70 58.40 -23.58 -78.03
N PHE A 71 57.31 -22.97 -78.50
CA PHE A 71 57.20 -22.39 -79.85
C PHE A 71 57.16 -20.85 -79.84
N LEU A 72 57.21 -20.23 -78.66
CA LEU A 72 57.33 -18.78 -78.49
C LEU A 72 58.82 -18.44 -78.37
N ASP A 73 59.34 -17.63 -79.30
CA ASP A 73 60.71 -17.13 -79.23
C ASP A 73 60.87 -16.20 -78.01
N ASP A 74 62.09 -16.09 -77.46
CA ASP A 74 62.36 -15.30 -76.23
C ASP A 74 61.98 -13.81 -76.35
N GLU A 75 61.70 -13.29 -77.56
CA GLU A 75 61.17 -11.94 -77.80
C GLU A 75 59.65 -11.79 -77.56
N ASP A 76 58.88 -12.88 -77.57
CA ASP A 76 57.41 -12.89 -77.36
C ASP A 76 57.00 -13.21 -75.91
N LYS A 77 57.98 -13.43 -75.02
CA LYS A 77 57.76 -13.43 -73.56
C LYS A 77 57.65 -11.98 -73.10
N GLU A 78 56.42 -11.48 -72.94
CA GLU A 78 56.16 -10.12 -72.44
C GLU A 78 57.07 -9.80 -71.24
N PRO A 79 57.99 -8.83 -71.34
CA PRO A 79 58.78 -8.40 -70.19
C PRO A 79 57.86 -7.64 -69.24
N ILE A 80 57.64 -8.20 -68.05
CA ILE A 80 56.96 -7.53 -66.94
C ILE A 80 57.73 -6.25 -66.64
N SER A 81 57.18 -5.12 -67.08
CA SER A 81 57.74 -3.79 -66.96
C SER A 81 58.12 -3.46 -65.52
N THR A 82 59.42 -3.37 -65.26
CA THR A 82 60.07 -3.08 -63.97
C THR A 82 60.05 -1.57 -63.65
N ALA A 83 58.87 -0.96 -63.56
CA ALA A 83 58.73 0.49 -63.29
C ALA A 83 57.48 0.91 -62.48
N LYS A 84 56.91 0.06 -61.61
CA LYS A 84 55.68 0.37 -60.82
C LYS A 84 55.71 0.43 -59.27
N PRO A 85 56.79 0.12 -58.52
CA PRO A 85 56.71 0.06 -57.06
C PRO A 85 56.60 1.43 -56.35
N SER A 86 57.14 2.51 -56.93
CA SER A 86 57.13 3.83 -56.27
C SER A 86 55.77 4.54 -56.25
N ILE A 87 54.90 4.27 -57.23
CA ILE A 87 53.56 4.89 -57.33
C ILE A 87 52.59 4.23 -56.34
N LEU A 88 52.73 2.92 -56.11
CA LEU A 88 51.90 2.16 -55.19
C LEU A 88 52.15 2.55 -53.72
N GLU A 89 53.41 2.74 -53.33
CA GLU A 89 53.74 3.19 -51.97
C GLU A 89 53.26 4.62 -51.69
N GLU A 90 53.34 5.51 -52.69
CA GLU A 90 52.76 6.84 -52.59
C GLU A 90 51.24 6.78 -52.38
N LEU A 91 50.51 5.98 -53.18
CA LEU A 91 49.06 5.78 -53.04
C LEU A 91 48.69 5.25 -51.65
N LYS A 92 49.43 4.27 -51.13
CA LYS A 92 49.25 3.76 -49.75
C LYS A 92 49.45 4.85 -48.71
N ASN A 93 50.49 5.67 -48.85
CA ASN A 93 50.73 6.80 -47.94
C ASN A 93 49.56 7.82 -47.98
N ARG A 94 48.96 8.05 -49.15
CA ARG A 94 47.78 8.94 -49.29
C ARG A 94 46.54 8.34 -48.63
N LEU A 95 46.31 7.04 -48.80
CA LEU A 95 45.22 6.32 -48.15
C LEU A 95 45.40 6.30 -46.62
N SER A 96 46.62 6.09 -46.12
CA SER A 96 46.92 6.20 -44.68
C SER A 96 46.68 7.61 -44.14
N ASP A 97 47.03 8.66 -44.90
CA ASP A 97 46.71 10.05 -44.52
C ASP A 97 45.20 10.30 -44.46
N ILE A 98 44.40 9.72 -45.37
CA ILE A 98 42.93 9.77 -45.30
C ILE A 98 42.41 9.07 -44.04
N ILE A 99 42.92 7.87 -43.72
CA ILE A 99 42.55 7.13 -42.51
C ILE A 99 42.84 7.99 -41.26
N ASN A 100 44.05 8.51 -41.14
CA ASN A 100 44.46 9.34 -40.00
C ASN A 100 43.56 10.58 -39.84
N ARG A 101 43.10 11.17 -40.94
CA ARG A 101 42.15 12.30 -40.91
C ARG A 101 40.76 11.87 -40.48
N LEU A 102 40.29 10.71 -40.93
CA LEU A 102 39.00 10.12 -40.55
C LEU A 102 38.95 9.65 -39.10
N GLU A 103 40.09 9.42 -38.45
CA GLU A 103 40.18 9.10 -37.02
C GLU A 103 39.87 10.31 -36.11
N ALA A 104 39.72 11.52 -36.67
CA ALA A 104 39.30 12.68 -35.91
C ALA A 104 37.88 12.52 -35.33
N SER A 105 37.53 13.35 -34.34
CA SER A 105 36.20 13.32 -33.72
C SER A 105 35.10 13.60 -34.74
N ILE A 106 33.93 13.00 -34.57
CA ILE A 106 32.83 13.18 -35.52
C ILE A 106 32.33 14.63 -35.58
N GLU A 107 32.51 15.39 -34.50
CA GLU A 107 32.24 16.82 -34.42
C GLU A 107 33.16 17.60 -35.36
N THR A 108 34.46 17.36 -35.26
CA THR A 108 35.47 18.03 -36.11
C THR A 108 35.34 17.65 -37.58
N LEU A 109 35.01 16.38 -37.86
CA LEU A 109 34.83 15.88 -39.23
C LEU A 109 33.63 16.50 -39.93
N VAL A 110 32.56 16.73 -39.18
CA VAL A 110 31.32 17.29 -39.69
C VAL A 110 31.36 18.83 -39.72
N GLU A 111 32.26 19.47 -38.97
CA GLU A 111 32.55 20.90 -39.07
C GLU A 111 33.45 21.25 -40.26
N ASN A 112 34.43 20.40 -40.60
CA ASN A 112 35.36 20.64 -41.69
C ASN A 112 35.86 19.32 -42.31
N CYS A 113 35.21 18.87 -43.39
CA CYS A 113 35.65 17.69 -44.14
C CYS A 113 36.48 18.04 -45.38
N GLY A 114 36.79 19.33 -45.59
CA GLY A 114 37.61 19.83 -46.71
C GLY A 114 38.97 19.11 -46.85
N PRO A 115 39.77 18.94 -45.78
CA PRO A 115 41.05 18.25 -45.83
C PRO A 115 40.96 16.78 -46.27
N ILE A 116 39.85 16.10 -45.98
CA ILE A 116 39.59 14.72 -46.41
C ILE A 116 39.15 14.71 -47.87
N ARG A 117 38.23 15.61 -48.23
CA ARG A 117 37.72 15.79 -49.59
C ARG A 117 38.85 16.06 -50.59
N SER A 118 39.76 16.99 -50.28
CA SER A 118 40.91 17.32 -51.12
C SER A 118 41.83 16.11 -51.31
N ARG A 119 42.09 15.35 -50.25
CA ARG A 119 42.98 14.20 -50.32
C ARG A 119 42.42 13.04 -51.14
N ILE A 120 41.10 12.81 -51.06
CA ILE A 120 40.39 11.81 -51.88
C ILE A 120 40.40 12.24 -53.35
N GLN A 121 40.17 13.53 -53.65
CA GLN A 121 40.21 14.06 -55.02
C GLN A 121 41.58 13.91 -55.68
N GLU A 122 42.67 14.09 -54.92
CA GLU A 122 44.04 13.93 -55.43
C GLU A 122 44.37 12.50 -55.90
N ILE A 123 43.66 11.49 -55.40
CA ILE A 123 43.90 10.08 -55.73
C ILE A 123 42.76 9.44 -56.53
N GLN A 124 41.70 10.19 -56.84
CA GLN A 124 40.47 9.66 -57.43
C GLN A 124 40.71 8.82 -58.69
N ASP A 125 41.59 9.27 -59.59
CA ASP A 125 41.90 8.58 -60.85
C ASP A 125 42.70 7.27 -60.67
N GLN A 126 43.21 7.02 -59.46
CA GLN A 126 44.03 5.84 -59.11
C GLN A 126 43.24 4.82 -58.28
N LEU A 127 42.01 5.14 -57.88
CA LEU A 127 41.19 4.29 -57.03
C LEU A 127 40.23 3.43 -57.87
N LEU A 128 39.99 2.21 -57.37
CA LEU A 128 38.95 1.33 -57.90
C LEU A 128 37.57 1.94 -57.59
N GLU A 129 36.62 1.76 -58.51
CA GLU A 129 35.26 2.32 -58.39
C GLU A 129 34.58 1.93 -57.06
N GLU A 130 34.69 0.66 -56.66
CA GLU A 130 34.12 0.15 -55.40
C GLU A 130 34.65 0.91 -54.16
N LEU A 131 35.93 1.27 -54.14
CA LEU A 131 36.52 2.03 -53.04
C LEU A 131 36.06 3.49 -53.07
N MET A 132 35.89 4.06 -54.27
CA MET A 132 35.33 5.40 -54.42
C MET A 132 33.88 5.49 -53.94
N GLU A 133 33.06 4.48 -54.18
CA GLU A 133 31.68 4.43 -53.66
C GLU A 133 31.65 4.49 -52.12
N ILE A 134 32.55 3.77 -51.45
CA ILE A 134 32.66 3.74 -49.98
C ILE A 134 33.21 5.08 -49.43
N LEU A 135 34.17 5.69 -50.12
CA LEU A 135 34.79 6.95 -49.68
C LEU A 135 33.92 8.18 -49.98
N THR A 136 33.05 8.12 -50.98
CA THR A 136 32.21 9.24 -51.41
C THR A 136 31.41 9.88 -50.26
N PRO A 137 30.71 9.12 -49.39
CA PRO A 137 30.02 9.68 -48.22
C PRO A 137 30.94 10.49 -47.28
N THR A 138 32.20 10.09 -47.14
CA THR A 138 33.16 10.77 -46.25
C THR A 138 33.57 12.16 -46.75
N MET A 139 33.46 12.40 -48.07
CA MET A 139 33.70 13.71 -48.68
C MET A 139 32.63 14.75 -48.34
N PHE A 140 31.46 14.31 -47.86
CA PHE A 140 30.27 15.14 -47.61
C PHE A 140 29.76 15.05 -46.17
N LEU A 141 30.62 14.73 -45.20
CA LEU A 141 30.23 14.61 -43.79
C LEU A 141 29.59 15.90 -43.22
N GLU A 142 29.98 17.07 -43.74
CA GLU A 142 29.39 18.37 -43.41
C GLU A 142 27.86 18.42 -43.55
N GLN A 143 27.28 17.64 -44.48
CA GLN A 143 25.82 17.57 -44.69
C GLN A 143 25.07 17.03 -43.45
N TYR A 144 25.75 16.31 -42.56
CA TYR A 144 25.17 15.70 -41.37
C TYR A 144 25.25 16.58 -40.10
N HIS A 145 25.82 17.79 -40.18
CA HIS A 145 26.02 18.70 -39.03
C HIS A 145 24.75 18.94 -38.22
N PHE A 146 23.68 19.36 -38.89
CA PHE A 146 22.40 19.62 -38.24
C PHE A 146 21.81 18.35 -37.62
N LYS A 147 21.94 17.20 -38.29
CA LYS A 147 21.41 15.92 -37.80
C LYS A 147 22.15 15.45 -36.55
N LEU A 148 23.48 15.59 -36.52
CA LEU A 148 24.33 15.26 -35.38
C LEU A 148 23.98 16.15 -34.18
N HIS A 149 23.93 17.47 -34.38
CA HIS A 149 23.60 18.43 -33.32
C HIS A 149 22.23 18.13 -32.69
N LYS A 150 21.20 18.00 -33.52
CA LYS A 150 19.84 17.67 -33.07
C LYS A 150 19.76 16.29 -32.38
N ALA A 151 20.61 15.34 -32.77
CA ALA A 151 20.68 14.04 -32.11
C ALA A 151 21.26 14.15 -30.69
N LYS A 152 22.32 14.94 -30.52
CA LYS A 152 22.93 15.21 -29.21
C LYS A 152 21.98 15.93 -28.27
N GLU A 153 21.30 16.99 -28.73
CA GLU A 153 20.28 17.69 -27.94
C GLU A 153 19.17 16.73 -27.46
N ARG A 154 18.66 15.86 -28.33
CA ARG A 154 17.68 14.86 -27.92
C ARG A 154 18.21 13.84 -26.94
N ILE A 155 19.51 13.58 -26.89
CA ILE A 155 20.10 12.68 -25.89
C ILE A 155 20.09 13.37 -24.53
N THR A 156 20.53 14.62 -24.44
CA THR A 156 20.54 15.39 -23.19
C THR A 156 19.13 15.61 -22.66
N GLU A 157 18.18 16.02 -23.51
CA GLU A 157 16.77 16.20 -23.12
C GLU A 157 16.14 14.91 -22.57
N ARG A 158 16.47 13.74 -23.16
CA ARG A 158 15.95 12.45 -22.67
C ARG A 158 16.51 12.10 -21.31
N GLN A 159 17.79 12.39 -21.05
CA GLN A 159 18.41 12.18 -19.75
C GLN A 159 17.73 13.04 -18.67
N GLU A 160 17.52 14.33 -18.97
CA GLU A 160 16.79 15.25 -18.07
C GLU A 160 15.35 14.80 -17.83
N ARG A 161 14.65 14.37 -18.88
CA ARG A 161 13.29 13.86 -18.80
C ARG A 161 13.19 12.63 -17.90
N GLU A 162 14.17 11.73 -17.94
CA GLU A 162 14.17 10.56 -17.06
C GLU A 162 14.34 10.97 -15.59
N GLY A 163 15.21 11.94 -15.31
CA GLY A 163 15.33 12.53 -13.97
C GLY A 163 14.03 13.15 -13.46
N LEU A 164 13.34 13.94 -14.32
CA LEU A 164 12.04 14.51 -13.98
C LEU A 164 10.97 13.44 -13.76
N LYS A 165 10.97 12.38 -14.55
CA LYS A 165 10.01 11.27 -14.41
C LYS A 165 10.19 10.55 -13.07
N LEU A 166 11.43 10.32 -12.64
CA LEU A 166 11.73 9.78 -11.31
C LEU A 166 11.25 10.72 -10.20
N ALA A 167 11.52 12.03 -10.32
CA ALA A 167 11.07 13.03 -9.35
C ALA A 167 9.53 13.10 -9.24
N VAL A 168 8.82 13.04 -10.37
CA VAL A 168 7.35 13.01 -10.40
C VAL A 168 6.82 11.74 -9.72
N SER A 169 7.44 10.59 -9.96
CA SER A 169 7.06 9.33 -9.30
C SER A 169 7.28 9.38 -7.79
N ALA A 170 8.43 9.91 -7.34
CA ALA A 170 8.73 10.09 -5.93
C ALA A 170 7.76 11.07 -5.25
N SER A 171 7.48 12.21 -5.89
CA SER A 171 6.52 13.18 -5.39
C SER A 171 5.10 12.60 -5.30
N LYS A 172 4.67 11.82 -6.29
CA LYS A 172 3.38 11.11 -6.24
C LYS A 172 3.30 10.16 -5.05
N ALA A 173 4.34 9.38 -4.79
CA ALA A 173 4.39 8.49 -3.64
C ALA A 173 4.29 9.26 -2.32
N GLN A 174 5.01 10.37 -2.21
CA GLN A 174 4.98 11.24 -1.03
C GLN A 174 3.59 11.85 -0.79
N VAL A 175 2.95 12.41 -1.82
CA VAL A 175 1.60 12.98 -1.72
C VAL A 175 0.59 11.93 -1.26
N ASN A 176 0.69 10.70 -1.76
CA ASN A 176 -0.19 9.62 -1.31
C ASN A 176 0.04 9.26 0.17
N ALA A 177 1.30 9.20 0.62
CA ALA A 177 1.62 8.94 2.02
C ALA A 177 1.10 10.05 2.96
N ASP A 178 1.26 11.31 2.55
CA ASP A 178 0.77 12.46 3.31
C ASP A 178 -0.75 12.51 3.34
N LYS A 179 -1.41 12.11 2.23
CA LYS A 179 -2.87 11.99 2.18
C LYS A 179 -3.39 10.94 3.17
N SER A 180 -2.76 9.76 3.25
CA SER A 180 -3.15 8.73 4.22
C SER A 180 -3.02 9.22 5.67
N LYS A 181 -1.91 9.89 6.01
CA LYS A 181 -1.72 10.48 7.35
C LYS A 181 -2.78 11.54 7.66
N LEU A 182 -3.11 12.37 6.67
CA LEU A 182 -4.16 13.37 6.83
C LEU A 182 -5.52 12.71 7.10
N ASP A 183 -5.85 11.63 6.39
CA ASP A 183 -7.11 10.90 6.60
C ASP A 183 -7.19 10.27 8.00
N GLU A 184 -6.08 9.74 8.53
CA GLU A 184 -6.00 9.26 9.92
C GLU A 184 -6.23 10.39 10.93
N LEU A 185 -5.57 11.53 10.76
CA LEU A 185 -5.73 12.70 11.62
C LEU A 185 -7.15 13.30 11.56
N VAL A 186 -7.82 13.20 10.41
CA VAL A 186 -9.22 13.63 10.27
C VAL A 186 -10.17 12.68 10.99
N ALA A 187 -9.87 11.38 11.06
CA ALA A 187 -10.70 10.38 11.73
C ALA A 187 -10.63 10.47 13.26
N GLU A 188 -9.47 10.84 13.82
CA GLU A 188 -9.23 10.86 15.28
C GLU A 188 -10.22 11.78 16.04
N PRO A 189 -10.43 13.06 15.68
CA PRO A 189 -11.38 13.93 16.37
C PRO A 189 -12.82 13.41 16.35
N ILE A 190 -13.22 12.69 15.30
CA ILE A 190 -14.56 12.10 15.19
C ILE A 190 -14.72 11.00 16.25
N ALA A 191 -13.71 10.14 16.40
CA ALA A 191 -13.71 9.09 17.41
C ALA A 191 -13.68 9.66 18.84
N LEU A 192 -12.83 10.67 19.09
CA LEU A 192 -12.75 11.34 20.39
C LEU A 192 -14.06 12.04 20.75
N LYS A 193 -14.70 12.72 19.79
CA LYS A 193 -15.99 13.37 20.01
C LYS A 193 -17.08 12.36 20.39
N LYS A 194 -17.13 11.21 19.71
CA LYS A 194 -18.06 10.13 20.06
C LYS A 194 -17.82 9.64 21.49
N LYS A 195 -16.57 9.41 21.88
CA LYS A 195 -16.22 8.99 23.24
C LYS A 195 -16.58 10.05 24.29
N LEU A 196 -16.40 11.34 23.97
CA LEU A 196 -16.81 12.43 24.84
C LEU A 196 -18.34 12.42 25.07
N GLU A 197 -19.13 12.22 24.02
CA GLU A 197 -20.59 12.12 24.14
C GLU A 197 -21.02 10.91 24.99
N GLU A 198 -20.33 9.77 24.85
CA GLU A 198 -20.56 8.59 25.71
C GLU A 198 -20.23 8.86 27.18
N LEU A 199 -19.11 9.54 27.45
CA LEU A 199 -18.72 9.92 28.81
C LEU A 199 -19.71 10.90 29.45
N HIS A 200 -20.18 11.91 28.71
CA HIS A 200 -21.20 12.83 29.22
C HIS A 200 -22.52 12.12 29.56
N ARG A 201 -22.94 11.13 28.77
CA ARG A 201 -24.13 10.33 29.09
C ARG A 201 -23.92 9.51 30.37
N PHE A 202 -22.74 8.93 30.53
CA PHE A 202 -22.39 8.19 31.72
C PHE A 202 -22.33 9.08 32.98
N GLU A 203 -21.75 10.28 32.85
CA GLU A 203 -21.75 11.29 33.91
C GLU A 203 -23.18 11.67 34.33
N ALA A 204 -24.08 11.90 33.37
CA ALA A 204 -25.48 12.20 33.65
C ALA A 204 -26.20 11.07 34.40
N ASP A 205 -25.98 9.80 34.04
CA ASP A 205 -26.54 8.64 34.75
C ASP A 205 -26.01 8.55 36.19
N LEU A 206 -24.71 8.76 36.38
CA LEU A 206 -24.11 8.76 37.71
C LEU A 206 -24.66 9.87 38.60
N LEU A 207 -24.87 11.07 38.05
CA LEU A 207 -25.47 12.19 38.78
C LEU A 207 -26.90 11.87 39.24
N LEU A 208 -27.72 11.27 38.38
CA LEU A 208 -29.08 10.85 38.74
C LEU A 208 -29.08 9.80 39.86
N ARG A 209 -28.21 8.79 39.78
CA ARG A 209 -28.07 7.77 40.83
C ARG A 209 -27.62 8.38 42.15
N LEU A 210 -26.66 9.29 42.10
CA LEU A 210 -26.13 9.96 43.27
C LEU A 210 -27.21 10.81 43.95
N GLU A 211 -28.04 11.52 43.19
CA GLU A 211 -29.18 12.27 43.73
C GLU A 211 -30.22 11.35 44.38
N ALA A 212 -30.56 10.23 43.73
CA ALA A 212 -31.47 9.23 44.30
C ALA A 212 -30.94 8.65 45.63
N THR A 213 -29.66 8.26 45.68
CA THR A 213 -29.02 7.76 46.90
C THR A 213 -29.00 8.83 48.00
N ARG A 214 -28.75 10.10 47.65
CA ARG A 214 -28.81 11.19 48.63
C ARG A 214 -30.19 11.35 49.24
N GLU A 215 -31.25 11.16 48.46
CA GLU A 215 -32.62 11.25 48.98
C GLU A 215 -32.95 10.07 49.90
N GLU A 216 -32.52 8.86 49.54
CA GLU A 216 -32.66 7.68 50.42
C GLU A 216 -31.91 7.84 51.74
N ILE A 217 -30.70 8.42 51.71
CA ILE A 217 -29.94 8.75 52.93
C ILE A 217 -30.75 9.68 53.82
N LYS A 218 -31.29 10.79 53.29
CA LYS A 218 -32.10 11.73 54.09
C LYS A 218 -33.32 11.05 54.71
N GLU A 219 -34.02 10.20 53.96
CA GLU A 219 -35.18 9.49 54.46
C GLU A 219 -34.81 8.58 55.64
N VAL A 220 -33.70 7.84 55.51
CA VAL A 220 -33.19 6.97 56.57
C VAL A 220 -32.71 7.78 57.77
N GLU A 221 -32.03 8.91 57.58
CA GLU A 221 -31.61 9.82 58.66
C GLU A 221 -32.82 10.33 59.47
N VAL A 222 -33.90 10.73 58.79
CA VAL A 222 -35.15 11.14 59.45
C VAL A 222 -35.75 9.99 60.26
N LYS A 223 -35.80 8.77 59.69
CA LYS A 223 -36.30 7.58 60.43
C LYS A 223 -35.46 7.28 61.66
N ILE A 224 -34.13 7.37 61.55
CA ILE A 224 -33.20 7.19 62.67
C ILE A 224 -33.43 8.26 63.73
N ALA A 225 -33.60 9.52 63.36
CA ALA A 225 -33.84 10.61 64.30
C ALA A 225 -35.16 10.46 65.10
N VAL A 226 -36.20 9.88 64.49
CA VAL A 226 -37.51 9.67 65.13
C VAL A 226 -37.55 8.40 65.99
N ALA A 227 -36.73 7.39 65.67
CA ALA A 227 -36.76 6.08 66.32
C ALA A 227 -36.63 6.11 67.87
N PRO A 228 -35.73 6.90 68.49
CA PRO A 228 -35.58 6.93 69.95
C PRO A 228 -36.87 7.30 70.68
N LYS A 229 -37.60 8.30 70.17
CA LYS A 229 -38.87 8.74 70.76
C LYS A 229 -39.93 7.66 70.64
N THR A 230 -40.06 7.03 69.47
CA THR A 230 -41.00 5.92 69.26
C THR A 230 -40.68 4.73 70.19
N ILE A 231 -39.40 4.42 70.39
CA ILE A 231 -38.96 3.37 71.33
C ILE A 231 -39.33 3.73 72.77
N GLU A 232 -39.11 4.98 73.19
CA GLU A 232 -39.48 5.46 74.52
C GLU A 232 -41.00 5.37 74.77
N ASP A 233 -41.80 5.79 73.79
CA ASP A 233 -43.28 5.73 73.85
C ASP A 233 -43.78 4.28 73.97
N GLN A 234 -43.25 3.37 73.13
CA GLN A 234 -43.61 1.95 73.17
C GLN A 234 -43.14 1.27 74.46
N THR A 235 -41.96 1.61 74.96
CA THR A 235 -41.42 1.10 76.23
C THR A 235 -42.31 1.53 77.40
N SER A 236 -42.76 2.78 77.40
CA SER A 236 -43.69 3.32 78.40
C SER A 236 -45.05 2.60 78.36
N LYS A 237 -45.60 2.38 77.16
CA LYS A 237 -46.85 1.62 76.96
C LYS A 237 -46.71 0.17 77.46
N LEU A 238 -45.62 -0.51 77.09
CA LEU A 238 -45.35 -1.89 77.53
C LEU A 238 -45.24 -1.96 79.05
N LYS A 239 -44.55 -1.01 79.69
CA LYS A 239 -44.42 -0.93 81.15
C LYS A 239 -45.79 -0.76 81.82
N ALA A 240 -46.69 0.05 81.25
CA ALA A 240 -48.04 0.22 81.77
C ALA A 240 -48.87 -1.07 81.66
N SER A 241 -48.87 -1.71 80.49
CA SER A 241 -49.58 -2.99 80.29
C SER A 241 -49.03 -4.11 81.19
N ALA A 242 -47.70 -4.20 81.36
CA ALA A 242 -47.06 -5.16 82.24
C ALA A 242 -47.44 -4.92 83.72
N LYS A 243 -47.48 -3.65 84.16
CA LYS A 243 -47.99 -3.29 85.50
C LYS A 243 -49.44 -3.72 85.70
N HIS A 244 -50.31 -3.46 84.72
CA HIS A 244 -51.71 -3.86 84.78
C HIS A 244 -51.87 -5.38 84.88
N LEU A 245 -51.14 -6.14 84.05
CA LEU A 245 -51.13 -7.60 84.10
C LEU A 245 -50.66 -8.11 85.46
N ALA A 246 -49.58 -7.55 86.02
CA ALA A 246 -49.11 -7.92 87.35
C ALA A 246 -50.16 -7.66 88.45
N THR A 247 -50.94 -6.57 88.34
CA THR A 247 -52.06 -6.30 89.25
C THR A 247 -53.17 -7.33 89.13
N LEU A 248 -53.59 -7.68 87.91
CA LEU A 248 -54.59 -8.74 87.68
C LEU A 248 -54.11 -10.10 88.21
N SER A 249 -52.86 -10.45 87.96
CA SER A 249 -52.25 -11.69 88.45
C SER A 249 -52.23 -11.75 89.99
N LYS A 250 -51.99 -10.62 90.68
CA LYS A 250 -52.09 -10.55 92.15
C LYS A 250 -53.54 -10.63 92.66
N ALA A 251 -54.49 -10.10 91.90
CA ALA A 251 -55.92 -10.17 92.22
C ALA A 251 -56.49 -11.59 92.03
N LEU A 252 -55.89 -12.37 91.14
CA LEU A 252 -56.17 -13.79 90.97
C LEU A 252 -55.64 -14.57 92.18
N LYS A 253 -56.39 -14.54 93.29
CA LYS A 253 -56.08 -15.36 94.46
C LYS A 253 -56.30 -16.84 94.11
N PRO A 254 -55.40 -17.76 94.52
CA PRO A 254 -55.64 -19.18 94.36
C PRO A 254 -56.87 -19.58 95.19
N ILE A 255 -57.85 -20.19 94.53
CA ILE A 255 -59.01 -20.77 95.18
C ILE A 255 -58.69 -22.25 95.41
N PRO A 256 -58.69 -22.75 96.66
CA PRO A 256 -58.49 -24.17 96.93
C PRO A 256 -59.70 -24.98 96.47
N GLY A 257 -59.45 -26.17 95.94
CA GLY A 257 -60.50 -27.06 95.42
C GLY A 257 -60.88 -26.80 93.96
N SER A 258 -61.59 -27.74 93.35
CA SER A 258 -62.17 -27.60 92.02
C SER A 258 -63.64 -27.18 92.12
N THR A 259 -64.15 -26.49 91.10
CA THR A 259 -65.59 -26.23 90.96
C THR A 259 -66.43 -27.51 91.01
N ALA A 260 -65.86 -28.65 90.59
CA ALA A 260 -66.51 -29.95 90.69
C ALA A 260 -66.63 -30.43 92.15
N ASP A 261 -65.60 -30.22 92.97
CA ASP A 261 -65.60 -30.60 94.38
C ASP A 261 -66.64 -29.77 95.15
N ASP A 262 -66.68 -28.46 94.90
CA ASP A 262 -67.67 -27.55 95.49
C ASP A 262 -69.10 -27.87 95.03
N ALA A 263 -69.28 -28.20 93.74
CA ALA A 263 -70.58 -28.60 93.21
C ALA A 263 -71.07 -29.91 93.86
N GLN A 264 -70.18 -30.90 94.04
CA GLN A 264 -70.51 -32.14 94.73
C GLN A 264 -70.86 -31.89 96.19
N ALA A 265 -70.12 -31.02 96.90
CA ALA A 265 -70.44 -30.65 98.27
C ALA A 265 -71.84 -30.01 98.38
N ILE A 266 -72.23 -29.16 97.42
CA ILE A 266 -73.58 -28.57 97.36
C ILE A 266 -74.63 -29.65 97.12
N GLU A 267 -74.39 -30.57 96.18
CA GLU A 267 -75.32 -31.66 95.87
C GLU A 267 -75.48 -32.63 97.04
N ASP A 268 -74.39 -32.95 97.76
CA ASP A 268 -74.41 -33.77 98.97
C ASP A 268 -75.25 -33.11 100.07
N ILE A 269 -75.07 -31.79 100.30
CA ILE A 269 -75.91 -31.00 101.23
C ILE A 269 -77.37 -31.01 100.78
N ASP A 270 -77.62 -30.89 99.48
CA ASP A 270 -78.97 -30.89 98.94
C ASP A 270 -79.66 -32.25 99.08
N GLN A 271 -78.91 -33.35 98.91
CA GLN A 271 -79.41 -34.69 99.20
C GLN A 271 -79.75 -34.87 100.68
N ILE A 272 -78.94 -34.31 101.60
CA ILE A 272 -79.27 -34.31 103.04
C ILE A 272 -80.58 -33.56 103.28
N ARG A 273 -80.78 -32.38 102.66
CA ARG A 273 -82.04 -31.61 102.73
C ARG A 273 -83.23 -32.43 102.24
N HIS A 274 -83.12 -33.06 101.06
CA HIS A 274 -84.19 -33.90 100.51
C HIS A 274 -84.53 -35.09 101.43
N LYS A 275 -83.53 -35.77 101.99
CA LYS A 275 -83.75 -36.88 102.95
C LYS A 275 -84.47 -36.41 104.22
N ALA A 276 -84.10 -35.25 104.78
CA ALA A 276 -84.77 -34.69 105.95
C ALA A 276 -86.23 -34.32 105.66
N ILE A 277 -86.50 -33.68 104.51
CA ILE A 277 -87.88 -33.38 104.07
C ILE A 277 -88.69 -34.68 103.94
N ALA A 278 -88.15 -35.69 103.26
CA ALA A 278 -88.82 -36.97 103.08
C ALA A 278 -89.12 -37.67 104.42
N ALA A 279 -88.16 -37.66 105.36
CA ALA A 279 -88.35 -38.23 106.69
C ALA A 279 -89.45 -37.51 107.48
N ILE A 280 -89.47 -36.17 107.47
CA ILE A 280 -90.52 -35.37 108.11
C ILE A 280 -91.89 -35.65 107.49
N GLN A 281 -91.97 -35.73 106.15
CA GLN A 281 -93.21 -36.06 105.44
C GLN A 281 -93.72 -37.47 105.78
N SER A 282 -92.82 -38.45 105.96
CA SER A 282 -93.18 -39.81 106.37
C SER A 282 -93.64 -39.93 107.83
N PHE A 283 -93.35 -38.93 108.68
CA PHE A 283 -93.80 -38.89 110.08
C PHE A 283 -95.16 -38.19 110.25
N ILE A 284 -95.55 -37.34 109.30
CA ILE A 284 -96.80 -36.58 109.32
C ILE A 284 -97.97 -37.35 108.66
N ASN A 285 -97.68 -38.39 107.86
CA ASN A 285 -98.65 -39.33 107.29
C ASN A 285 -98.65 -40.67 108.04
#